data_AF-A0A0N9ZCF3-F1
#
_entry.id   AF-A0A0N9ZCF3-F1
#
_cell.length_a   1.000
_cell.length_b   1.000
_cell.length_c   1.000
_cell.angle_alpha   90.00
_cell.angle_beta   90.00
_cell.angle_gamma   90.00
#
_symmetry.space_group_name_H-M   'P 1'
#
loop_
_entity.id
_entity.type
_entity.pdbx_description
1 polymer ?
#
loop_
_entity_poly.entity_id
_entity_poly.type
_entity_poly.pdbx_seq_one_letter_code
_entity_poly.pdbx_strand_id
1 'polypeptide(L)' 'MESLSLHNANLTRSRIDNVNFSDAVVTNCNLTGFAILNCGLEGMTIDGIAVTDLLKKWHEG' A
#
# COMPACT_ATOMS: atom_id res chain seq x y z
N MET A 1 -20.15 -5.84 1.76
CA MET A 1 -19.00 -6.54 1.14
C MET A 1 -18.16 -7.10 2.26
N GLU A 2 -17.69 -8.33 2.12
CA GLU A 2 -16.80 -8.93 3.10
C GLU A 2 -15.38 -8.40 2.91
N SER A 3 -14.68 -8.14 4.02
CA SER A 3 -13.26 -7.79 4.00
C SER A 3 -12.43 -9.02 3.64
N LEU A 4 -11.45 -8.85 2.75
CA LEU A 4 -10.46 -9.89 2.48
C LEU A 4 -9.49 -9.99 3.68
N SER A 5 -9.35 -11.19 4.27
CA SER A 5 -8.34 -11.48 5.29
C SER A 5 -7.34 -12.50 4.78
N LEU A 6 -6.05 -12.17 4.86
CA LEU A 6 -4.95 -13.03 4.43
C LEU A 6 -3.99 -13.26 5.60
N HIS A 7 -3.78 -14.52 5.98
CA HIS A 7 -2.87 -14.90 7.06
C HIS A 7 -1.86 -15.93 6.55
N ASN A 8 -0.56 -15.71 6.80
CA ASN A 8 0.54 -16.58 6.37
C ASN A 8 0.54 -16.89 4.86
N ALA A 9 0.00 -15.98 4.04
CA ALA A 9 -0.06 -16.13 2.60
C ALA A 9 1.24 -15.64 1.94
N ASN A 10 1.75 -16.41 0.97
CA ASN A 10 2.87 -15.96 0.14
C ASN A 10 2.33 -15.28 -1.13
N LEU A 11 2.48 -13.96 -1.21
CA LEU A 11 2.07 -13.15 -2.37
C LEU A 11 3.24 -12.78 -3.30
N THR A 12 4.37 -13.48 -3.19
CA THR A 12 5.55 -13.22 -4.03
C THR A 12 5.19 -13.29 -5.52
N ARG A 13 5.52 -12.23 -6.28
CA ARG A 13 5.19 -12.05 -7.71
C ARG A 13 3.69 -12.04 -8.04
N SER A 14 2.82 -11.84 -7.04
CA SER A 14 1.39 -11.65 -7.29
C SER A 14 1.11 -10.24 -7.80
N ARG A 15 0.07 -10.11 -8.62
CA ARG A 15 -0.47 -8.83 -9.08
C ARG A 15 -1.91 -8.69 -8.58
N ILE A 16 -2.22 -7.55 -8.00
CA ILE A 16 -3.55 -7.24 -7.44
C ILE A 16 -4.05 -5.97 -8.13
N ASP A 17 -5.03 -6.11 -9.01
CA ASP A 17 -5.59 -5.00 -9.81
C ASP A 17 -7.05 -4.73 -9.45
N ASN A 18 -7.49 -3.47 -9.58
CA ASN A 18 -8.88 -3.04 -9.41
C ASN A 18 -9.50 -3.40 -8.05
N VAL A 19 -8.70 -3.39 -6.98
CA VAL A 19 -9.15 -3.63 -5.59
C VAL A 19 -9.27 -2.32 -4.84
N ASN A 20 -10.31 -2.20 -4.01
CA ASN A 20 -10.42 -1.12 -3.04
C ASN A 20 -9.63 -1.46 -1.77
N PHE A 21 -8.58 -0.68 -1.50
CA PHE A 21 -7.75 -0.79 -0.29
C PHE A 21 -8.06 0.28 0.77
N SER A 22 -9.17 1.01 0.66
CA SER A 22 -9.62 1.91 1.72
C SER A 22 -9.67 1.18 3.06
N ASP A 23 -9.06 1.80 4.08
CA ASP A 23 -8.95 1.28 5.45
C ASP A 23 -8.21 -0.07 5.60
N ALA A 24 -7.57 -0.57 4.55
CA ALA A 24 -6.76 -1.78 4.62
C ALA A 24 -5.47 -1.53 5.42
N VAL A 25 -5.09 -2.51 6.24
CA VAL A 25 -3.87 -2.47 7.06
C VAL A 25 -2.96 -3.63 6.66
N VAL A 26 -1.73 -3.30 6.28
CA VAL A 26 -0.68 -4.28 5.95
C VAL A 26 0.40 -4.19 7.03
N THR A 27 0.49 -5.20 7.89
CA THR A 27 1.41 -5.22 9.05
C THR A 27 2.23 -6.49 9.09
N ASN A 28 3.46 -6.41 9.59
CA ASN A 28 4.38 -7.55 9.74
C ASN A 28 4.61 -8.31 8.41
N CYS A 29 4.63 -7.58 7.29
CA CYS A 29 4.86 -8.14 5.95
C CYS A 29 6.23 -7.73 5.40
N ASN A 30 6.82 -8.60 4.57
CA ASN A 30 7.94 -8.19 3.74
C ASN A 30 7.41 -7.47 2.49
N LEU A 31 7.67 -6.17 2.39
CA LEU A 31 7.29 -5.32 1.25
C LEU A 31 8.45 -5.07 0.27
N THR A 32 9.54 -5.84 0.35
CA THR A 32 10.67 -5.72 -0.58
C THR A 32 10.21 -5.93 -2.01
N GLY A 33 10.46 -4.94 -2.88
CA GLY A 33 10.04 -4.96 -4.28
C GLY A 33 8.54 -4.74 -4.51
N PHE A 34 7.77 -4.40 -3.46
CA PHE A 34 6.37 -4.02 -3.60
C PHE A 34 6.27 -2.67 -4.32
N ALA A 35 5.40 -2.59 -5.31
CA ALA A 35 5.20 -1.39 -6.12
C ALA A 35 3.74 -0.98 -6.07
N ILE A 36 3.50 0.32 -5.82
CA ILE A 36 2.18 0.94 -5.84
C ILE A 36 2.13 1.83 -7.07
N LEU A 37 1.33 1.44 -8.06
CA LEU A 37 1.34 2.04 -9.39
C LEU A 37 -0.10 2.44 -9.77
N ASN A 38 -0.28 3.69 -10.19
CA ASN A 38 -1.58 4.22 -10.65
C ASN A 38 -2.72 4.05 -9.61
N CYS A 39 -2.40 4.18 -8.32
CA CYS A 39 -3.37 4.12 -7.22
C CYS A 39 -3.68 5.51 -6.68
N GLY A 40 -4.87 5.68 -6.10
CA GLY A 40 -5.14 6.82 -5.21
C GLY A 40 -4.36 6.65 -3.91
N LEU A 41 -3.60 7.67 -3.50
CA LEU A 41 -2.72 7.62 -2.33
C LEU A 41 -3.21 8.51 -1.17
N GLU A 42 -4.38 9.13 -1.32
CA GLU A 42 -4.96 9.99 -0.29
C GLU A 42 -5.23 9.20 1.00
N GLY A 43 -4.78 9.74 2.13
CA GLY A 43 -4.87 9.08 3.44
C GLY A 43 -3.91 7.90 3.64
N MET A 44 -3.17 7.47 2.61
CA MET A 44 -2.20 6.38 2.76
C MET A 44 -0.99 6.83 3.59
N THR A 45 -0.58 6.01 4.55
CA THR A 45 0.60 6.25 5.39
C THR A 45 1.62 5.11 5.32
N ILE A 46 2.91 5.44 5.43
CA ILE A 46 3.99 4.50 5.75
C ILE A 46 4.53 4.90 7.12
N ASP A 47 4.44 4.00 8.11
CA ASP A 47 4.82 4.26 9.51
C ASP A 47 4.20 5.56 10.06
N GLY A 48 2.94 5.83 9.72
CA GLY A 48 2.20 7.02 10.13
C GLY A 48 2.52 8.30 9.33
N ILE A 49 3.46 8.25 8.39
CA ILE A 49 3.82 9.38 7.53
C ILE A 49 2.99 9.33 6.25
N ALA A 50 2.30 10.43 5.91
CA ALA A 50 1.51 10.52 4.69
C ALA A 50 2.39 10.34 3.44
N VAL A 51 2.03 9.39 2.57
CA VAL A 51 2.77 9.12 1.33
C VAL A 51 2.74 10.33 0.40
N THR A 52 1.63 11.06 0.37
CA THR A 52 1.50 12.32 -0.38
C THR A 52 2.53 13.36 0.05
N ASP A 53 2.84 13.45 1.34
CA ASP A 53 3.83 14.40 1.87
C ASP A 53 5.25 13.97 1.50
N LEU A 54 5.54 12.67 1.55
CA LEU A 54 6.83 12.12 1.10
C LEU A 54 7.09 12.41 -0.38
N LEU A 55 6.08 12.16 -1.23
CA LEU A 55 6.17 12.44 -2.66
C LEU A 55 6.30 13.93 -2.95
N LYS A 56 5.52 14.76 -2.25
CA LYS A 56 5.62 16.21 -2.37
C LYS A 56 7.04 16.69 -2.03
N LYS A 57 7.61 16.26 -0.90
CA LYS A 57 8.99 16.59 -0.52
C LYS A 57 10.01 16.15 -1.56
N TRP A 58 9.86 14.95 -2.13
CA TRP A 58 10.76 14.46 -3.18
C TRP A 58 10.73 15.35 -4.44
N HIS A 59 9.56 15.84 -4.81
CA HIS A 59 9.39 16.72 -5.98
C HIS A 59 9.81 18.16 -5.73
N GLU A 60 9.83 18.61 -4.47
CA GLU A 60 10.19 19.98 -4.11
C GLU A 60 11.71 20.23 -4.10
N GLY A 61 12.53 19.20 -3.87
CA GLY A 61 14.00 19.31 -3.86
C GLY A 61 14.57 19.85 -2.55
#